data_AF-A0A2D7JEZ0-F1
#
_entry.id   AF-A0A2D7JEZ0-F1
#
_cell.length_a   1.000
_cell.length_b   1.000
_cell.length_c   1.000
_cell.angle_alpha   90.00
_cell.angle_beta   90.00
_cell.angle_gamma   90.00
#
_symmetry.space_group_name_H-M   'P 1'
#
loop_
_entity.id
_entity.type
_entity.pdbx_description
1 polymer ?
#
loop_
_entity_poly.entity_id
_entity_poly.type
_entity_poly.pdbx_seq_one_letter_code
_entity_poly.pdbx_strand_id
1 'polypeptide(L)'
;EEWPDRGPLADFPRGAAAGDCLHRMLEQLPFQCAGDWGPVIEQELQRSALPLHWREDVEQGLQQVLDTPLGGPLAALPLSALTPDRRLHELSFDLPVRHARTDDLVEAFRLDPDARFGSDYIDQLSSLQVNSRGFLTGSIDLVFSDAADPLQARWWVADWKSNWIGERGEPGSPSCCGPRHYTQVAMEEQMHHHHYPLQAHLYLVALHRHLQWRLPGYVPERHLGGYVYVFLRGMPGKSCSAETGPGRIVEPAPLQRVLALDRMLQLGAV
;
A
#
# COMPACT_ATOMS: atom_id res chain seq x y z
N GLU A 1 3.43 14.19 -19.02
CA GLU A 1 4.44 14.88 -18.20
C GLU A 1 5.73 14.10 -18.24
N GLU A 2 6.88 14.78 -18.32
CA GLU A 2 8.17 14.13 -18.20
C GLU A 2 8.54 14.09 -16.71
N TRP A 3 8.48 12.89 -16.13
CA TRP A 3 8.80 12.66 -14.73
C TRP A 3 10.31 12.68 -14.49
N PRO A 4 10.78 13.14 -13.31
CA PRO A 4 12.20 13.14 -13.02
C PRO A 4 12.76 11.71 -12.89
N ASP A 5 13.95 11.50 -13.47
CA ASP A 5 14.73 10.26 -13.38
C ASP A 5 15.24 9.98 -11.96
N ARG A 6 15.31 11.00 -11.11
CA ARG A 6 15.80 10.90 -9.73
C ARG A 6 14.80 11.49 -8.76
N GLY A 7 14.50 10.74 -7.71
CA GLY A 7 13.78 11.22 -6.53
C GLY A 7 14.72 11.41 -5.32
N PRO A 8 14.25 12.02 -4.23
CA PRO A 8 15.03 12.21 -3.01
C PRO A 8 15.52 10.89 -2.41
N LEU A 9 14.68 9.85 -2.49
CA LEU A 9 14.99 8.51 -1.99
C LEU A 9 15.73 7.62 -3.02
N ALA A 10 16.33 8.18 -4.08
CA ALA A 10 16.95 7.40 -5.15
C ALA A 10 18.06 6.46 -4.63
N ASP A 11 18.95 7.03 -3.81
CA ASP A 11 20.14 6.36 -3.27
C ASP A 11 19.98 5.91 -1.82
N PHE A 12 18.82 6.19 -1.20
CA PHE A 12 18.51 5.73 0.16
C PHE A 12 18.70 4.20 0.25
N PRO A 13 19.32 3.66 1.32
CA PRO A 13 19.66 2.25 1.41
C PRO A 13 18.48 1.31 1.12
N ARG A 14 18.80 0.13 0.60
CA ARG A 14 17.83 -0.89 0.20
C ARG A 14 17.81 -2.02 1.24
N GLY A 15 16.73 -2.81 1.23
CA GLY A 15 16.57 -3.97 2.11
C GLY A 15 15.67 -3.70 3.31
N ALA A 16 15.35 -4.76 4.05
CA ALA A 16 14.32 -4.74 5.09
C ALA A 16 14.54 -3.64 6.13
N ALA A 17 15.74 -3.54 6.72
CA ALA A 17 16.02 -2.54 7.76
C ALA A 17 15.78 -1.08 7.30
N ALA A 18 16.13 -0.76 6.05
CA ALA A 18 15.89 0.57 5.49
C ALA A 18 14.41 0.79 5.13
N GLY A 19 13.71 -0.25 4.65
CA GLY A 19 12.27 -0.23 4.47
C GLY A 19 11.54 0.02 5.78
N ASP A 20 11.80 -0.79 6.80
CA ASP A 20 11.18 -0.69 8.13
C ASP A 20 11.45 0.68 8.77
N CYS A 21 12.63 1.28 8.52
CA CYS A 21 12.95 2.64 8.94
C CYS A 21 11.93 3.65 8.39
N LEU A 22 11.64 3.60 7.09
CA LEU A 22 10.66 4.49 6.45
C LEU A 22 9.22 4.23 6.93
N HIS A 23 8.84 2.96 7.15
CA HIS A 23 7.50 2.63 7.65
C HIS A 23 7.25 3.26 9.02
N ARG A 24 8.21 3.13 9.93
CA ARG A 24 8.10 3.68 11.30
C ARG A 24 8.16 5.20 11.34
N MET A 25 8.83 5.83 10.38
CA MET A 25 8.72 7.29 10.21
C MET A 25 7.29 7.66 9.80
N LEU A 26 6.71 7.00 8.80
CA LEU A 26 5.33 7.26 8.36
C LEU A 26 4.27 6.94 9.44
N GLU A 27 4.58 6.05 10.38
CA GLU A 27 3.74 5.77 11.54
C GLU A 27 3.72 6.92 12.56
N GLN A 28 4.87 7.55 12.80
CA GLN A 28 5.05 8.55 13.85
C GLN A 28 4.82 9.99 13.37
N LEU A 29 5.07 10.25 12.09
CA LEU A 29 5.05 11.61 11.56
C LEU A 29 3.62 12.16 11.41
N PRO A 30 3.39 13.45 11.76
CA PRO A 30 2.11 14.10 11.51
C PRO A 30 1.96 14.36 10.00
N PHE A 31 0.85 13.90 9.40
CA PHE A 31 0.64 14.05 7.96
C PHE A 31 0.34 15.49 7.50
N GLN A 32 -0.23 16.32 8.38
CA GLN A 32 -0.90 17.57 8.00
C GLN A 32 -0.03 18.82 8.18
N CYS A 33 1.21 18.67 8.63
CA CYS A 33 2.07 19.80 8.92
C CYS A 33 3.53 19.46 8.61
N ALA A 34 4.25 20.42 8.05
CA ALA A 34 5.70 20.51 8.15
C ALA A 34 6.04 20.85 9.61
N GLY A 35 5.83 19.89 10.50
CA GLY A 35 6.40 19.92 11.84
C GLY A 35 7.90 19.71 11.76
N ASP A 36 8.61 19.91 12.87
CA ASP A 36 10.00 19.49 12.96
C ASP A 36 10.07 17.96 12.92
N TRP A 37 10.10 17.39 11.73
CA TRP A 37 10.27 15.95 11.49
C TRP A 37 11.68 15.49 11.83
N GLY A 38 12.63 16.44 11.92
CA GLY A 38 14.05 16.20 12.17
C GLY A 38 14.31 15.22 13.30
N PRO A 39 13.81 15.45 14.53
CA PRO A 39 14.01 14.55 15.66
C PRO A 39 13.53 13.11 15.40
N VAL A 40 12.36 12.92 14.79
CA VAL A 40 11.80 11.58 14.49
C VAL A 40 12.65 10.90 13.41
N ILE A 41 13.02 11.63 12.35
CA ILE A 41 13.84 11.10 11.26
C ILE A 41 15.22 10.68 11.80
N GLU A 42 15.89 11.55 12.56
CA GLU A 42 17.20 11.26 13.14
C GLU A 42 17.16 10.06 14.09
N GLN A 43 16.13 9.98 14.93
CA GLN A 43 15.92 8.85 15.85
C GLN A 43 15.77 7.53 15.07
N GLU A 44 14.93 7.49 14.03
CA GLU A 44 14.69 6.26 13.27
C GLU A 44 15.85 5.87 12.36
N LEU A 45 16.62 6.84 11.84
CA LEU A 45 17.88 6.58 11.15
C LEU A 45 18.90 5.93 12.11
N GLN A 46 19.10 6.50 13.30
CA GLN A 46 20.00 5.95 14.31
C GLN A 46 19.59 4.54 14.74
N ARG A 47 18.30 4.34 15.02
CA ARG A 47 17.72 3.05 15.40
C ARG A 47 17.95 1.96 14.35
N SER A 48 18.00 2.35 13.08
CA SER A 48 18.22 1.45 11.94
C SER A 48 19.70 1.36 11.53
N ALA A 49 20.60 1.94 12.32
CA ALA A 49 22.04 2.07 12.02
C ALA A 49 22.33 2.72 10.65
N LEU A 50 21.49 3.67 10.24
CA LEU A 50 21.64 4.45 9.01
C LEU A 50 22.30 5.81 9.29
N PRO A 51 23.17 6.30 8.39
CA PRO A 51 23.81 7.61 8.56
C PRO A 51 22.81 8.78 8.62
N LEU A 52 23.08 9.75 9.48
CA LEU A 52 22.25 10.96 9.64
C LEU A 52 22.27 11.88 8.41
N HIS A 53 23.24 11.74 7.50
CA HIS A 53 23.25 12.54 6.27
C HIS A 53 22.01 12.30 5.38
N TRP A 54 21.30 11.19 5.57
CA TRP A 54 20.05 10.91 4.88
C TRP A 54 18.86 11.76 5.35
N ARG A 55 19.00 12.54 6.43
CA ARG A 55 17.90 13.30 7.03
C ARG A 55 17.15 14.13 5.99
N GLU A 56 17.86 14.96 5.23
CA GLU A 56 17.25 15.90 4.29
C GLU A 56 16.54 15.17 3.13
N ASP A 57 17.20 14.16 2.55
CA ASP A 57 16.63 13.34 1.47
C ASP A 57 15.37 12.59 1.92
N VAL A 58 15.38 12.06 3.14
CA VAL A 58 14.23 11.37 3.75
C VAL A 58 13.10 12.35 4.00
N GLU A 59 13.38 13.51 4.59
CA GLU A 59 12.38 14.54 4.84
C GLU A 59 11.70 14.98 3.54
N GLN A 60 12.49 15.27 2.50
CA GLN A 60 11.97 15.65 1.19
C GLN A 60 11.16 14.50 0.55
N GLY A 61 11.65 13.26 0.62
CA GLY A 61 10.98 12.09 0.08
C GLY A 61 9.64 11.80 0.74
N LEU A 62 9.59 11.83 2.08
CA LEU A 62 8.36 11.64 2.84
C LEU A 62 7.36 12.77 2.58
N GLN A 63 7.83 14.02 2.42
CA GLN A 63 6.97 15.13 2.03
C GLN A 63 6.36 14.91 0.64
N GLN A 64 7.14 14.40 -0.33
CA GLN A 64 6.60 14.03 -1.64
C GLN A 64 5.55 12.92 -1.54
N VAL A 65 5.79 11.89 -0.73
CA VAL A 65 4.82 10.81 -0.49
C VAL A 65 3.50 11.39 0.05
N LEU A 66 3.57 12.25 1.07
CA LEU A 66 2.38 12.79 1.71
C LEU A 66 1.58 13.74 0.81
N ASP A 67 2.27 14.53 -0.01
CA ASP A 67 1.65 15.56 -0.85
C ASP A 67 1.21 15.08 -2.23
N THR A 68 1.59 13.87 -2.64
CA THR A 68 1.15 13.33 -3.93
C THR A 68 -0.35 13.02 -3.89
N PRO A 69 -1.16 13.55 -4.82
CA PRO A 69 -2.54 13.13 -4.97
C PRO A 69 -2.64 11.64 -5.31
N LEU A 70 -3.47 10.88 -4.59
CA LEU A 70 -3.54 9.42 -4.74
C LEU A 70 -4.14 9.00 -6.09
N GLY A 71 -5.01 9.81 -6.69
CA GLY A 71 -5.57 9.58 -8.02
C GLY A 71 -6.62 8.47 -8.09
N GLY A 72 -7.07 8.19 -9.31
CA GLY A 72 -8.08 7.16 -9.58
C GLY A 72 -9.37 7.41 -8.78
N PRO A 73 -9.94 6.40 -8.09
CA PRO A 73 -11.13 6.56 -7.24
C PRO A 73 -10.99 7.56 -6.07
N LEU A 74 -9.76 7.92 -5.71
CA LEU A 74 -9.43 8.88 -4.64
C LEU A 74 -9.15 10.29 -5.19
N ALA A 75 -9.13 10.45 -6.52
CA ALA A 75 -8.95 11.71 -7.22
C ALA A 75 -7.79 12.55 -6.63
N ALA A 76 -8.06 13.80 -6.28
CA ALA A 76 -7.03 14.73 -5.81
C ALA A 76 -6.62 14.54 -4.34
N LEU A 77 -7.15 13.55 -3.61
CA LEU A 77 -6.89 13.38 -2.17
C LEU A 77 -5.42 13.03 -1.90
N PRO A 78 -4.64 13.88 -1.21
CA PRO A 78 -3.30 13.51 -0.73
C PRO A 78 -3.38 12.93 0.68
N LEU A 79 -2.34 12.22 1.11
CA LEU A 79 -2.23 11.73 2.49
C LEU A 79 -2.11 12.89 3.48
N SER A 80 -1.51 14.03 3.08
CA SER A 80 -1.39 15.23 3.90
C SER A 80 -2.73 15.87 4.27
N ALA A 81 -3.84 15.50 3.62
CA ALA A 81 -5.19 15.94 3.97
C ALA A 81 -5.86 15.08 5.05
N LEU A 82 -5.28 13.94 5.42
CA LEU A 82 -5.86 13.02 6.40
C LEU A 82 -5.60 13.53 7.82
N THR A 83 -6.66 13.80 8.58
CA THR A 83 -6.58 14.11 10.01
C THR A 83 -6.32 12.84 10.84
N PRO A 84 -5.80 12.94 12.08
CA PRO A 84 -5.52 11.76 12.91
C PRO A 84 -6.75 10.88 13.14
N ASP A 85 -7.95 11.45 13.22
CA ASP A 85 -9.22 10.73 13.38
C ASP A 85 -9.68 10.01 12.10
N ARG A 86 -9.10 10.35 10.95
CA ARG A 86 -9.39 9.73 9.65
C ARG A 86 -8.41 8.62 9.28
N ARG A 87 -7.49 8.26 10.17
CA ARG A 87 -6.47 7.24 9.90
C ARG A 87 -6.15 6.37 11.11
N LEU A 88 -5.79 5.12 10.83
CA LEU A 88 -5.30 4.15 11.81
C LEU A 88 -4.00 3.57 11.24
N HIS A 89 -2.90 3.74 11.97
CA HIS A 89 -1.61 3.14 11.64
C HIS A 89 -1.53 1.72 12.21
N GLU A 90 -0.82 0.85 11.49
CA GLU A 90 -0.51 -0.52 11.93
C GLU A 90 -1.73 -1.31 12.46
N LEU A 91 -2.82 -1.33 11.67
CA LEU A 91 -4.00 -2.11 12.05
C LEU A 91 -3.67 -3.60 11.99
N SER A 92 -3.39 -4.17 13.16
CA SER A 92 -3.17 -5.60 13.35
C SER A 92 -4.47 -6.39 13.20
N PHE A 93 -4.37 -7.59 12.61
CA PHE A 93 -5.50 -8.49 12.45
C PHE A 93 -5.10 -9.95 12.61
N ASP A 94 -6.08 -10.76 13.02
CA ASP A 94 -6.03 -12.21 13.02
C ASP A 94 -7.24 -12.74 12.25
N LEU A 95 -7.00 -13.38 11.10
CA LEU A 95 -8.03 -14.03 10.33
C LEU A 95 -7.99 -15.54 10.60
N PRO A 96 -9.03 -16.11 11.24
CA PRO A 96 -9.17 -17.57 11.31
C PRO A 96 -9.21 -18.15 9.90
N VAL A 97 -8.37 -19.15 9.66
CA VAL A 97 -8.28 -19.91 8.42
C VAL A 97 -8.70 -21.34 8.72
N ARG A 98 -9.96 -21.69 8.44
CA ARG A 98 -10.44 -23.07 8.67
C ARG A 98 -9.68 -24.06 7.79
N HIS A 99 -9.66 -23.79 6.49
CA HIS A 99 -8.83 -24.47 5.50
C HIS A 99 -8.83 -23.66 4.20
N ALA A 100 -7.67 -23.18 3.78
CA ALA A 100 -7.49 -22.47 2.50
C ALA A 100 -6.57 -23.28 1.59
N ARG A 101 -7.01 -23.53 0.36
CA ARG A 101 -6.20 -24.11 -0.72
C ARG A 101 -6.02 -23.10 -1.83
N THR A 102 -5.00 -23.31 -2.67
CA THR A 102 -4.76 -22.50 -3.86
C THR A 102 -5.99 -22.43 -4.77
N ASP A 103 -6.65 -23.56 -5.02
CA ASP A 103 -7.84 -23.61 -5.88
C ASP A 103 -8.96 -22.69 -5.36
N ASP A 104 -9.14 -22.63 -4.04
CA ASP A 104 -10.16 -21.78 -3.42
C ASP A 104 -9.83 -20.28 -3.63
N LEU A 105 -8.55 -19.91 -3.55
CA LEU A 105 -8.08 -18.56 -3.85
C LEU A 105 -8.29 -18.21 -5.33
N VAL A 106 -7.96 -19.14 -6.22
CA VAL A 106 -8.12 -18.96 -7.67
C VAL A 106 -9.60 -18.76 -8.03
N GLU A 107 -10.50 -19.57 -7.48
CA GLU A 107 -11.95 -19.42 -7.68
C GLU A 107 -12.45 -18.05 -7.20
N ALA A 108 -11.98 -17.57 -6.06
CA ALA A 108 -12.36 -16.24 -5.60
C ALA A 108 -11.88 -15.14 -6.57
N PHE A 109 -10.65 -15.23 -7.08
CA PHE A 109 -10.10 -14.25 -8.03
C PHE A 109 -10.86 -14.23 -9.37
N ARG A 110 -11.42 -15.37 -9.81
CA ARG A 110 -12.24 -15.48 -11.02
C ARG A 110 -13.57 -14.73 -10.98
N LEU A 111 -14.07 -14.36 -9.79
CA LEU A 111 -15.38 -13.70 -9.65
C LEU A 111 -15.42 -12.28 -10.19
N ASP A 112 -14.29 -11.58 -10.20
CA ASP A 112 -14.17 -10.21 -10.71
C ASP A 112 -13.05 -10.16 -11.78
N PRO A 113 -13.25 -10.73 -12.98
CA PRO A 113 -12.18 -10.87 -13.99
C PRO A 113 -11.74 -9.53 -14.59
N ASP A 114 -12.62 -8.54 -14.60
CA ASP A 114 -12.38 -7.19 -15.12
C ASP A 114 -11.68 -6.28 -14.10
N ALA A 115 -11.68 -6.64 -12.82
CA ALA A 115 -10.92 -5.93 -11.81
C ALA A 115 -9.43 -6.25 -11.97
N ARG A 116 -8.56 -5.27 -11.69
CA ARG A 116 -7.11 -5.44 -11.78
C ARG A 116 -6.64 -6.67 -11.02
N PHE A 117 -5.68 -7.40 -11.62
CA PHE A 117 -5.21 -8.69 -11.13
C PHE A 117 -6.27 -9.81 -11.14
N GLY A 118 -7.35 -9.67 -11.92
CA GLY A 118 -8.44 -10.64 -11.97
C GLY A 118 -8.24 -11.80 -12.92
N SER A 119 -7.54 -11.60 -14.03
CA SER A 119 -7.31 -12.64 -15.05
C SER A 119 -5.82 -12.95 -15.22
N ASP A 120 -5.00 -11.92 -15.29
CA ASP A 120 -3.54 -11.93 -15.45
C ASP A 120 -2.75 -12.45 -14.23
N TYR A 121 -3.31 -12.36 -13.02
CA TYR A 121 -2.66 -12.88 -11.81
C TYR A 121 -3.00 -14.36 -11.51
N ILE A 122 -4.04 -14.92 -12.13
CA ILE A 122 -4.53 -16.27 -11.82
C ILE A 122 -3.45 -17.33 -12.01
N ASP A 123 -2.69 -17.27 -13.09
CA ASP A 123 -1.67 -18.28 -13.38
C ASP A 123 -0.57 -18.29 -12.31
N GLN A 124 -0.14 -17.09 -11.89
CA GLN A 124 0.86 -16.95 -10.84
C GLN A 124 0.29 -17.36 -9.47
N LEU A 125 -0.95 -17.00 -9.17
CA LEU A 125 -1.64 -17.45 -7.95
C LEU A 125 -1.75 -18.99 -7.91
N SER A 126 -2.07 -19.61 -9.04
CA SER A 126 -2.19 -21.07 -9.18
C SER A 126 -0.86 -21.81 -8.94
N SER A 127 0.27 -21.13 -9.14
CA SER A 127 1.60 -21.68 -8.85
C SER A 127 1.92 -21.72 -7.35
N LEU A 128 1.19 -20.95 -6.53
CA LEU A 128 1.33 -21.03 -5.08
C LEU A 128 0.81 -22.39 -4.61
N GLN A 129 1.53 -23.06 -3.72
CA GLN A 129 1.12 -24.34 -3.11
C GLN A 129 0.49 -24.10 -1.73
N VAL A 130 -0.53 -23.25 -1.69
CA VAL A 130 -1.23 -22.91 -0.44
C VAL A 130 -2.06 -24.10 0.03
N ASN A 131 -1.83 -24.51 1.26
CA ASN A 131 -2.63 -25.47 1.99
C ASN A 131 -2.51 -25.18 3.48
N SER A 132 -3.34 -24.26 3.98
CA SER A 132 -3.16 -23.65 5.30
C SER A 132 -4.39 -23.79 6.18
N ARG A 133 -4.16 -23.95 7.49
CA ARG A 133 -5.16 -23.96 8.57
C ARG A 133 -4.59 -23.20 9.76
N GLY A 134 -5.44 -22.61 10.59
CA GLY A 134 -5.04 -21.89 11.81
C GLY A 134 -5.41 -20.42 11.75
N PHE A 135 -4.43 -19.53 11.90
CA PHE A 135 -4.63 -18.09 11.85
C PHE A 135 -3.67 -17.48 10.83
N LEU A 136 -4.19 -16.52 10.06
CA LEU A 136 -3.39 -15.61 9.26
C LEU A 136 -3.31 -14.29 10.04
N THR A 137 -2.15 -14.00 10.58
CA THR A 137 -1.86 -12.77 11.29
C THR A 137 -1.11 -11.80 10.37
N GLY A 138 -1.43 -10.52 10.48
CA GLY A 138 -0.75 -9.47 9.73
C GLY A 138 -1.02 -8.09 10.32
N SER A 139 -0.42 -7.08 9.71
CA SER A 139 -0.64 -5.68 10.04
C SER A 139 -0.79 -4.88 8.76
N ILE A 140 -1.77 -3.99 8.74
CA ILE A 140 -2.00 -3.05 7.63
C ILE A 140 -1.29 -1.74 8.00
N ASP A 141 -0.36 -1.29 7.15
CA ASP A 141 0.43 -0.07 7.41
C ASP A 141 -0.47 1.16 7.70
N LEU A 142 -1.51 1.37 6.88
CA LEU A 142 -2.46 2.46 7.06
C LEU A 142 -3.88 2.03 6.65
N VAL A 143 -4.85 2.34 7.50
CA VAL A 143 -6.26 2.38 7.14
C VAL A 143 -6.74 3.82 7.21
N PHE A 144 -7.46 4.31 6.22
CA PHE A 144 -7.95 5.70 6.23
C PHE A 144 -9.32 5.87 5.58
N SER A 145 -10.01 6.96 5.92
CA SER A 145 -11.29 7.33 5.32
C SER A 145 -11.12 8.41 4.25
N ASP A 146 -11.82 8.31 3.12
CA ASP A 146 -11.71 9.29 2.01
C ASP A 146 -12.58 10.55 2.19
N ALA A 147 -13.53 10.53 3.13
CA ALA A 147 -14.33 11.68 3.54
C ALA A 147 -14.19 11.99 5.03
N ALA A 148 -14.59 13.20 5.42
CA ALA A 148 -14.49 13.67 6.80
C ALA A 148 -15.52 13.00 7.74
N ASP A 149 -16.72 12.69 7.25
CA ASP A 149 -17.70 11.93 8.01
C ASP A 149 -17.41 10.42 7.89
N PRO A 150 -16.92 9.75 8.94
CA PRO A 150 -16.56 8.34 8.88
C PRO A 150 -17.75 7.40 8.59
N LEU A 151 -18.98 7.85 8.87
CA LEU A 151 -20.21 7.07 8.61
C LEU A 151 -20.66 7.13 7.15
N GLN A 152 -20.18 8.11 6.38
CA GLN A 152 -20.48 8.26 4.96
C GLN A 152 -19.25 8.04 4.06
N ALA A 153 -18.07 7.92 4.67
CA ALA A 153 -16.82 7.72 3.97
C ALA A 153 -16.65 6.28 3.46
N ARG A 154 -15.85 6.14 2.40
CA ARG A 154 -15.22 4.87 2.07
C ARG A 154 -13.91 4.75 2.84
N TRP A 155 -13.61 3.54 3.27
CA TRP A 155 -12.43 3.18 4.02
C TRP A 155 -11.47 2.39 3.14
N TRP A 156 -10.21 2.75 3.21
CA TRP A 156 -9.16 2.32 2.29
C TRP A 156 -8.00 1.73 3.06
N VAL A 157 -7.34 0.75 2.44
CA VAL A 157 -6.04 0.25 2.87
C VAL A 157 -4.95 0.99 2.11
N ALA A 158 -3.89 1.42 2.79
CA ALA A 158 -2.63 1.79 2.17
C ALA A 158 -1.50 0.89 2.68
N ASP A 159 -0.58 0.53 1.78
CA ASP A 159 0.61 -0.25 2.10
C ASP A 159 1.86 0.40 1.48
N TRP A 160 2.90 0.55 2.28
CA TRP A 160 4.13 1.23 1.91
C TRP A 160 5.11 0.25 1.28
N LYS A 161 5.59 0.57 0.08
CA LYS A 161 6.57 -0.22 -0.65
C LYS A 161 7.84 0.59 -0.88
N SER A 162 8.96 0.11 -0.35
CA SER A 162 10.29 0.70 -0.56
C SER A 162 11.06 0.04 -1.72
N ASN A 163 10.39 -0.80 -2.52
CA ASN A 163 10.96 -1.49 -3.68
C ASN A 163 11.71 -0.51 -4.58
N TRP A 164 12.91 -0.92 -4.99
CA TRP A 164 13.74 -0.12 -5.87
C TRP A 164 13.45 -0.49 -7.33
N ILE A 165 12.96 0.48 -8.09
CA ILE A 165 12.73 0.38 -9.52
C ILE A 165 13.55 1.51 -10.17
N GLY A 166 14.51 1.14 -11.00
CA GLY A 166 15.45 2.10 -11.55
C GLY A 166 16.52 1.45 -12.39
N GLU A 167 17.42 2.28 -12.90
CA GLU A 167 18.57 1.88 -13.70
C GLU A 167 19.84 2.09 -12.89
N ARG A 168 20.66 1.04 -12.81
CA ARG A 168 21.97 1.17 -12.18
C ARG A 168 22.88 1.92 -13.14
N GLY A 169 23.46 3.02 -12.68
CA GLY A 169 24.52 3.70 -13.43
C GLY A 169 25.78 2.81 -13.54
N GLU A 170 26.70 3.21 -14.41
CA GLU A 170 28.05 2.65 -14.42
C GLU A 170 28.75 2.84 -13.07
N PRO A 171 29.75 2.02 -12.71
CA PRO A 171 30.53 2.22 -11.48
C PRO A 171 31.04 3.65 -11.34
N GLY A 172 30.58 4.36 -10.30
CA GLY A 172 30.94 5.77 -10.04
C GLY A 172 29.92 6.80 -10.53
N SER A 173 28.87 6.37 -11.24
CA SER A 173 27.72 7.20 -11.60
C SER A 173 26.53 6.93 -10.67
N PRO A 174 25.72 7.96 -10.35
CA PRO A 174 24.63 7.80 -9.40
C PRO A 174 23.45 7.06 -10.07
N SER A 175 22.71 6.24 -9.32
CA SER A 175 21.65 5.39 -9.89
C SER A 175 20.43 6.21 -10.29
N CYS A 176 19.79 5.94 -11.44
CA CYS A 176 18.54 6.57 -11.80
C CYS A 176 17.38 5.83 -11.12
N CYS A 177 16.73 6.50 -10.17
CA CYS A 177 15.61 5.96 -9.43
C CYS A 177 14.75 7.13 -8.97
N GLY A 178 13.55 7.22 -9.51
CA GLY A 178 12.66 8.35 -9.36
C GLY A 178 11.37 8.10 -10.13
N PRO A 179 10.38 9.01 -10.02
CA PRO A 179 9.04 8.82 -10.56
C PRO A 179 8.98 8.31 -12.02
N ARG A 180 9.94 8.66 -12.89
CA ARG A 180 10.02 8.13 -14.27
C ARG A 180 10.07 6.61 -14.36
N HIS A 181 10.71 5.95 -13.40
CA HIS A 181 10.89 4.49 -13.38
C HIS A 181 9.71 3.75 -12.75
N TYR A 182 8.88 4.43 -11.95
CA TYR A 182 7.72 3.83 -11.29
C TYR A 182 6.47 3.96 -12.15
N THR A 183 6.58 3.53 -13.41
CA THR A 183 5.43 3.44 -14.32
C THR A 183 4.43 2.39 -13.83
N GLN A 184 3.18 2.45 -14.31
CA GLN A 184 2.17 1.45 -13.95
C GLN A 184 2.64 0.03 -14.26
N VAL A 185 3.25 -0.19 -15.43
CA VAL A 185 3.81 -1.49 -15.84
C VAL A 185 4.91 -1.96 -14.89
N ALA A 186 5.89 -1.11 -14.58
CA ALA A 186 7.01 -1.49 -13.72
C ALA A 186 6.55 -1.77 -12.27
N MET A 187 5.56 -1.03 -11.78
CA MET A 187 4.96 -1.30 -10.46
C MET A 187 4.14 -2.59 -10.49
N GLU A 188 3.38 -2.87 -11.55
CA GLU A 188 2.65 -4.13 -11.72
C GLU A 188 3.58 -5.34 -11.70
N GLU A 189 4.74 -5.27 -12.37
CA GLU A 189 5.74 -6.33 -12.30
C GLU A 189 6.17 -6.63 -10.86
N GLN A 190 6.34 -5.59 -10.03
CA GLN A 190 6.62 -5.77 -8.60
C GLN A 190 5.41 -6.34 -7.84
N MET A 191 4.19 -5.91 -8.17
CA MET A 191 2.96 -6.44 -7.59
C MET A 191 2.86 -7.94 -7.82
N HIS A 192 3.06 -8.37 -9.07
CA HIS A 192 3.11 -9.77 -9.47
C HIS A 192 4.22 -10.49 -8.72
N HIS A 193 5.48 -10.06 -8.85
CA HIS A 193 6.65 -10.75 -8.30
C HIS A 193 6.53 -11.06 -6.80
N HIS A 194 5.94 -10.15 -6.02
CA HIS A 194 5.79 -10.29 -4.58
C HIS A 194 4.42 -10.77 -4.11
N HIS A 195 3.51 -11.15 -5.03
CA HIS A 195 2.15 -11.56 -4.71
C HIS A 195 1.36 -10.53 -3.89
N TYR A 196 1.66 -9.24 -4.09
CA TYR A 196 0.95 -8.13 -3.48
C TYR A 196 -0.54 -8.08 -3.80
N PRO A 197 -1.03 -8.54 -4.98
CA PRO A 197 -2.46 -8.68 -5.18
C PRO A 197 -3.10 -9.57 -4.11
N LEU A 198 -2.58 -10.76 -3.83
CA LEU A 198 -3.13 -11.60 -2.76
C LEU A 198 -3.08 -10.90 -1.38
N GLN A 199 -1.96 -10.22 -1.07
CA GLN A 199 -1.83 -9.42 0.16
C GLN A 199 -2.92 -8.35 0.27
N ALA A 200 -3.12 -7.55 -0.77
CA ALA A 200 -4.12 -6.48 -0.81
C ALA A 200 -5.53 -7.00 -0.53
N HIS A 201 -5.89 -8.15 -1.11
CA HIS A 201 -7.21 -8.73 -0.93
C HIS A 201 -7.41 -9.32 0.48
N LEU A 202 -6.37 -9.91 1.08
CA LEU A 202 -6.41 -10.36 2.47
C LEU A 202 -6.54 -9.16 3.43
N TYR A 203 -5.87 -8.05 3.14
CA TYR A 203 -6.03 -6.80 3.89
C TYR A 203 -7.44 -6.21 3.75
N LEU A 204 -8.04 -6.29 2.55
CA LEU A 204 -9.44 -5.91 2.36
C LEU A 204 -10.41 -6.79 3.14
N VAL A 205 -10.15 -8.10 3.27
CA VAL A 205 -10.95 -8.99 4.13
C VAL A 205 -10.79 -8.59 5.61
N ALA A 206 -9.58 -8.29 6.06
CA ALA A 206 -9.34 -7.81 7.42
C ALA A 206 -10.06 -6.47 7.68
N LEU A 207 -9.97 -5.52 6.75
CA LEU A 207 -10.68 -4.25 6.84
C LEU A 207 -12.20 -4.45 6.80
N HIS A 208 -12.71 -5.31 5.93
CA HIS A 208 -14.14 -5.65 5.85
C HIS A 208 -14.69 -6.11 7.21
N ARG A 209 -14.01 -7.07 7.86
CA ARG A 209 -14.38 -7.57 9.19
C ARG A 209 -14.26 -6.50 10.26
N HIS A 210 -13.19 -5.70 10.20
CA HIS A 210 -12.99 -4.60 11.15
C HIS A 210 -14.13 -3.58 11.08
N LEU A 211 -14.50 -3.15 9.87
CA LEU A 211 -15.60 -2.21 9.66
C LEU A 211 -16.95 -2.80 10.05
N GLN A 212 -17.19 -4.09 9.75
CA GLN A 212 -18.41 -4.78 10.20
C GLN A 212 -18.57 -4.74 11.72
N TRP A 213 -17.46 -4.81 12.45
CA TRP A 213 -17.47 -4.72 13.92
C TRP A 213 -17.57 -3.29 14.44
N ARG A 214 -16.87 -2.34 13.80
CA ARG A 214 -16.62 -1.00 14.38
C ARG A 214 -17.48 0.11 13.79
N LEU A 215 -18.00 -0.05 12.57
CA LEU A 215 -18.75 0.98 11.86
C LEU A 215 -20.26 0.69 11.92
N PRO A 216 -21.06 1.49 12.66
CA PRO A 216 -22.50 1.33 12.70
C PRO A 216 -23.13 1.48 11.31
N GLY A 217 -23.99 0.53 10.93
CA GLY A 217 -24.65 0.58 9.62
C GLY A 217 -23.72 0.25 8.45
N TYR A 218 -22.61 -0.46 8.70
CA TYR A 218 -21.69 -0.88 7.65
C TYR A 218 -22.40 -1.66 6.51
N VAL A 219 -22.20 -1.14 5.30
CA VAL A 219 -22.62 -1.71 4.01
C VAL A 219 -21.36 -1.76 3.12
N PRO A 220 -20.87 -2.95 2.73
CA PRO A 220 -19.62 -3.07 1.98
C PRO A 220 -19.57 -2.24 0.69
N GLU A 221 -20.66 -2.22 -0.08
CA GLU A 221 -20.77 -1.48 -1.35
C GLU A 221 -20.60 0.03 -1.19
N ARG A 222 -20.87 0.56 0.02
CA ARG A 222 -20.80 1.99 0.32
C ARG A 222 -19.52 2.38 1.04
N HIS A 223 -18.99 1.50 1.88
CA HIS A 223 -17.94 1.86 2.83
C HIS A 223 -16.61 1.17 2.56
N LEU A 224 -16.56 0.08 1.80
CA LEU A 224 -15.29 -0.56 1.44
C LEU A 224 -14.74 0.12 0.18
N GLY A 225 -13.71 0.95 0.36
CA GLY A 225 -13.13 1.77 -0.70
C GLY A 225 -12.26 0.97 -1.65
N GLY A 226 -11.22 0.32 -1.12
CA GLY A 226 -10.21 -0.35 -1.92
C GLY A 226 -8.84 -0.30 -1.28
N TYR A 227 -7.80 -0.40 -2.11
CA TYR A 227 -6.42 -0.40 -1.66
C TYR A 227 -5.55 0.59 -2.45
N VAL A 228 -4.47 1.00 -1.80
CA VAL A 228 -3.44 1.91 -2.31
C VAL A 228 -2.09 1.28 -2.02
N TYR A 229 -1.35 0.90 -3.05
CA TYR A 229 0.06 0.51 -2.90
C TYR A 229 0.92 1.70 -3.25
N VAL A 230 1.70 2.18 -2.28
CA VAL A 230 2.48 3.41 -2.39
C VAL A 230 3.96 3.06 -2.44
N PHE A 231 4.54 3.15 -3.63
CA PHE A 231 5.95 2.96 -3.88
C PHE A 231 6.71 4.25 -3.53
N LEU A 232 7.25 4.30 -2.31
CA LEU A 232 7.76 5.52 -1.66
C LEU A 232 8.76 6.30 -2.52
N ARG A 233 9.65 5.60 -3.22
CA ARG A 233 10.71 6.20 -4.07
C ARG A 233 10.19 6.79 -5.39
N GLY A 234 8.97 6.45 -5.79
CA GLY A 234 8.35 6.85 -7.06
C GLY A 234 7.35 7.98 -6.95
N MET A 235 7.09 8.49 -5.74
CA MET A 235 6.07 9.51 -5.50
C MET A 235 6.56 10.89 -5.94
N PRO A 236 5.88 11.57 -6.89
CA PRO A 236 6.36 12.82 -7.50
C PRO A 236 6.02 14.11 -6.71
N GLY A 237 5.28 14.00 -5.60
CA GLY A 237 4.77 15.15 -4.85
C GLY A 237 3.64 15.88 -5.58
N LYS A 238 3.47 17.18 -5.27
CA LYS A 238 2.38 18.04 -5.80
C LYS A 238 2.40 18.24 -7.32
N SER A 239 3.46 17.81 -7.99
CA SER A 239 3.62 17.97 -9.44
C SER A 239 2.67 17.06 -10.25
N CYS A 240 1.98 16.12 -9.60
CA CYS A 240 1.11 15.17 -10.27
C CYS A 240 -0.35 15.62 -10.32
N SER A 241 -1.00 15.35 -11.46
CA SER A 241 -2.44 15.50 -11.60
C SER A 241 -3.20 14.48 -10.74
N ALA A 242 -4.51 14.69 -10.59
CA ALA A 242 -5.42 13.77 -9.90
C ALA A 242 -5.71 12.47 -10.69
N GLU A 243 -5.03 12.24 -11.82
CA GLU A 243 -5.13 11.02 -12.60
C GLU A 243 -4.15 9.95 -12.08
N THR A 244 -4.14 8.77 -12.70
CA THR A 244 -3.18 7.71 -12.38
C THR A 244 -1.77 8.16 -12.74
N GLY A 245 -0.82 8.02 -11.82
CA GLY A 245 0.55 8.50 -12.00
C GLY A 245 1.58 7.55 -11.40
N PRO A 246 2.87 7.93 -11.42
CA PRO A 246 3.92 7.08 -10.88
C PRO A 246 3.83 6.97 -9.36
N GLY A 247 4.46 5.91 -8.84
CA GLY A 247 4.61 5.69 -7.40
C GLY A 247 3.38 5.15 -6.68
N ARG A 248 2.26 4.94 -7.37
CA ARG A 248 1.02 4.45 -6.75
C ARG A 248 0.18 3.55 -7.66
N ILE A 249 -0.41 2.53 -7.06
CA ILE A 249 -1.48 1.71 -7.64
C ILE A 249 -2.70 1.86 -6.73
N VAL A 250 -3.81 2.35 -7.28
CA VAL A 250 -5.04 2.65 -6.54
C VAL A 250 -6.20 1.98 -7.22
N GLU A 251 -6.83 1.03 -6.52
CA GLU A 251 -7.92 0.24 -7.09
C GLU A 251 -9.09 0.16 -6.11
N PRO A 252 -10.34 0.23 -6.61
CA PRO A 252 -11.51 -0.02 -5.78
C PRO A 252 -11.55 -1.49 -5.34
N ALA A 253 -12.22 -1.77 -4.23
CA ALA A 253 -12.36 -3.14 -3.75
C ALA A 253 -13.20 -4.00 -4.73
N PRO A 254 -12.66 -5.12 -5.28
CA PRO A 254 -13.47 -6.07 -6.04
C PRO A 254 -14.33 -6.87 -5.07
N LEU A 255 -15.55 -6.40 -4.86
CA LEU A 255 -16.35 -6.82 -3.71
C LEU A 255 -16.74 -8.30 -3.76
N GLN A 256 -17.02 -8.86 -4.94
CA GLN A 256 -17.42 -10.26 -5.04
C GLN A 256 -16.26 -11.18 -4.64
N ARG A 257 -15.05 -10.87 -5.13
CA ARG A 257 -13.79 -11.52 -4.77
C ARG A 257 -13.49 -11.40 -3.27
N VAL A 258 -13.58 -10.20 -2.69
CA VAL A 258 -13.32 -9.99 -1.25
C VAL A 258 -14.29 -10.77 -0.38
N LEU A 259 -15.59 -10.72 -0.68
CA LEU A 259 -16.61 -11.45 0.09
C LEU A 259 -16.48 -12.97 -0.09
N ALA A 260 -16.02 -13.45 -1.25
CA ALA A 260 -15.74 -14.86 -1.45
C ALA A 260 -14.53 -15.34 -0.65
N LEU A 261 -13.45 -14.55 -0.61
CA LEU A 261 -12.29 -14.83 0.25
C LEU A 261 -12.70 -14.84 1.73
N ASP A 262 -13.52 -13.88 2.17
CA ASP A 262 -14.01 -13.85 3.55
C ASP A 262 -14.78 -15.14 3.92
N ARG A 263 -15.74 -15.54 3.08
CA ARG A 263 -16.51 -16.77 3.27
C ARG A 263 -15.62 -18.02 3.27
N MET A 264 -14.68 -18.10 2.34
CA MET A 264 -13.72 -19.21 2.23
C MET A 264 -12.92 -19.38 3.53
N LEU A 265 -12.40 -18.28 4.10
CA LEU A 265 -11.63 -18.35 5.35
C LEU A 265 -12.46 -18.86 6.54
N GLN A 266 -13.75 -18.51 6.61
CA GLN A 266 -14.66 -18.93 7.69
C GLN A 266 -15.18 -20.37 7.52
N LEU A 267 -15.68 -20.70 6.34
CA LEU A 267 -16.36 -21.97 6.06
C LEU A 267 -15.39 -23.10 5.72
N GLY A 268 -14.14 -22.77 5.37
CA GLY A 268 -13.15 -23.73 4.86
C GLY A 268 -13.44 -24.13 3.41
N ALA A 269 -12.44 -24.74 2.77
CA ALA A 269 -12.54 -25.37 1.45
C ALA A 269 -13.88 -26.13 1.27
N VAL A 270 -14.60 -25.81 0.20
CA VAL A 270 -15.75 -26.59 -0.29
C VAL A 270 -15.24 -27.79 -1.10
#